data_AF-A0A2W4WDP2-F1
#
_entry.id   AF-A0A2W4WDP2-F1
#
_cell.length_a   1.000
_cell.length_b   1.000
_cell.length_c   1.000
_cell.angle_alpha   90.00
_cell.angle_beta   90.00
_cell.angle_gamma   90.00
#
_symmetry.space_group_name_H-M   'P 1'
#
loop_
_entity.id
_entity.type
_entity.pdbx_description
1 polymer ?
#
loop_
_entity_poly.entity_id
_entity_poly.type
_entity_poly.pdbx_seq_one_letter_code
_entity_poly.pdbx_strand_id
1 'polypeptide(L)'
;MGIIDASPRSASARAVNPCRCIMVSAAQVAERIELSSPMVRLLISMSLHRNRAYNNYLRTLANPHGGLPSPAVTEIAYAKSQQHQQILDDIKLESDLQNAVRNSELFLVYQPLLNLSTGKIIGFESLLRWQCPQRGLVSPQQFIALAEETTLILTMGDWILEHSCADLRRFQDQLDSLEQADGNFFISINISVRQFQ
;
A
#
# COMPACT_ATOMS: atom_id res chain seq x y z
N MET A 1 12.95 -19.35 6.55
CA MET A 1 11.58 -19.90 6.47
C MET A 1 10.89 -19.74 7.80
N GLY A 2 11.13 -20.58 8.81
CA GLY A 2 10.40 -20.53 10.09
C GLY A 2 10.41 -19.21 10.88
N ILE A 3 11.29 -18.25 10.55
CA ILE A 3 11.25 -16.89 11.11
C ILE A 3 10.18 -16.02 10.42
N ILE A 4 9.96 -16.20 9.13
CA ILE A 4 9.08 -15.34 8.30
C ILE A 4 7.60 -15.69 8.52
N ASP A 5 7.33 -16.95 8.85
CA ASP A 5 6.00 -17.54 8.76
C ASP A 5 5.67 -18.42 9.98
N ALA A 6 6.44 -18.23 11.06
CA ALA A 6 6.36 -18.94 12.34
C ALA A 6 6.33 -20.48 12.24
N SER A 7 6.84 -21.07 11.16
CA SER A 7 6.83 -22.53 10.98
C SER A 7 8.03 -23.25 11.61
N PRO A 8 7.91 -24.58 11.82
CA PRO A 8 9.05 -25.42 12.18
C PRO A 8 10.22 -25.28 11.19
N ARG A 9 11.44 -25.50 11.68
CA ARG A 9 12.65 -25.46 10.84
C ARG A 9 12.55 -26.50 9.72
N SER A 10 12.80 -26.06 8.48
CA SER A 10 12.78 -26.95 7.30
C SER A 10 13.99 -27.89 7.26
N ALA A 11 15.10 -27.48 7.87
CA ALA A 11 16.36 -28.22 7.92
C ALA A 11 17.13 -27.97 9.22
N SER A 12 18.07 -28.86 9.51
CA SER A 12 19.08 -28.68 10.57
C SER A 12 20.29 -27.91 10.04
N ALA A 13 20.99 -27.19 10.92
CA ALA A 13 22.22 -26.49 10.58
C ALA A 13 23.34 -26.95 11.54
N ARG A 14 24.53 -27.23 11.00
CA ARG A 14 25.73 -27.60 11.76
C ARG A 14 26.91 -26.79 11.26
N ALA A 15 27.68 -26.20 12.18
CA ALA A 15 28.95 -25.57 11.83
C ALA A 15 29.95 -26.65 11.40
N VAL A 16 30.53 -26.50 10.21
CA VAL A 16 31.57 -27.41 9.69
C VAL A 16 32.96 -26.92 10.07
N ASN A 17 33.11 -25.60 10.26
CA ASN A 17 34.34 -24.90 10.67
C ASN A 17 33.99 -23.82 11.70
N PRO A 18 34.98 -23.24 12.43
CA PRO A 18 34.74 -22.08 13.29
C PRO A 18 34.07 -20.94 12.53
N CYS A 19 32.95 -20.44 13.05
CA CYS A 19 32.18 -19.38 12.41
C CYS A 19 31.59 -18.41 13.43
N ARG A 20 31.23 -17.21 12.96
CA ARG A 20 30.55 -16.18 13.75
C ARG A 20 29.16 -15.95 13.15
N CYS A 21 28.13 -15.99 13.98
CA CYS A 21 26.75 -15.72 13.57
C CYS A 21 26.34 -14.31 13.94
N ILE A 22 25.57 -13.65 13.07
CA ILE A 22 24.88 -12.39 13.39
C ILE A 22 23.43 -12.75 13.68
N MET A 23 22.94 -12.30 14.84
CA MET A 23 21.56 -12.54 15.24
C MET A 23 20.62 -11.63 14.43
N VAL A 24 19.66 -12.25 13.76
CA VAL A 24 18.54 -11.56 13.11
C VAL A 24 17.26 -12.03 13.77
N SER A 25 16.52 -11.11 14.38
CA SER A 25 15.28 -11.42 15.10
C SER A 25 14.11 -11.62 14.12
N ALA A 26 13.07 -12.31 14.59
CA ALA A 26 11.86 -12.48 13.78
C ALA A 26 11.11 -11.17 13.52
N ALA A 27 11.07 -10.28 14.53
CA ALA A 27 10.48 -8.96 14.39
C ALA A 27 11.14 -8.14 13.27
N GLN A 28 12.48 -8.11 13.22
CA GLN A 28 13.21 -7.39 12.18
C GLN A 28 12.93 -7.90 10.76
N VAL A 29 12.65 -9.21 10.60
CA VAL A 29 12.31 -9.79 9.30
C VAL A 29 10.86 -9.52 8.95
N ALA A 30 9.93 -9.67 9.90
CA ALA A 30 8.52 -9.40 9.71
C ALA A 30 8.28 -7.94 9.31
N GLU A 31 8.85 -7.00 10.06
CA GLU A 31 8.77 -5.55 9.79
C GLU A 31 9.24 -5.21 8.37
N ARG A 32 10.38 -5.79 7.93
CA ARG A 32 10.89 -5.55 6.57
C ARG A 32 10.02 -6.15 5.47
N ILE A 33 9.32 -7.25 5.75
CA ILE A 33 8.39 -7.85 4.79
C ILE A 33 7.11 -7.02 4.72
N GLU A 34 6.60 -6.56 5.86
CA GLU A 34 5.42 -5.68 5.92
C GLU A 34 5.64 -4.38 5.16
N LEU A 35 6.82 -3.75 5.34
CA LEU A 35 7.19 -2.51 4.65
C LEU A 35 7.57 -2.70 3.17
N SER A 36 7.65 -3.94 2.68
CA SER A 36 7.96 -4.22 1.27
C SER A 36 6.72 -4.09 0.39
N SER A 37 6.91 -3.85 -0.91
CA SER A 37 5.79 -3.69 -1.84
C SER A 37 4.91 -4.95 -1.93
N PRO A 38 3.62 -4.82 -2.28
CA PRO A 38 2.72 -5.96 -2.44
C PRO A 38 3.29 -7.09 -3.32
N MET A 39 3.98 -6.73 -4.41
CA MET A 39 4.64 -7.69 -5.30
C MET A 39 5.76 -8.48 -4.60
N VAL A 40 6.59 -7.80 -3.81
CA VAL A 40 7.65 -8.47 -3.04
C VAL A 40 7.04 -9.40 -1.99
N ARG A 41 5.99 -8.96 -1.30
CA ARG A 41 5.23 -9.80 -0.37
C ARG A 41 4.69 -11.06 -1.06
N LEU A 42 4.12 -10.92 -2.26
CA LEU A 42 3.63 -12.05 -3.07
C LEU A 42 4.75 -13.02 -3.45
N LEU A 43 5.88 -12.51 -3.94
CA LEU A 43 6.99 -13.36 -4.37
C LEU A 43 7.61 -14.12 -3.19
N ILE A 44 7.76 -13.45 -2.04
CA ILE A 44 8.24 -14.06 -0.80
C ILE A 44 7.26 -15.16 -0.37
N SER A 45 5.96 -14.86 -0.32
CA SER A 45 4.96 -15.80 0.15
C SER A 45 4.83 -17.03 -0.77
N MET A 46 4.83 -16.84 -2.10
CA MET A 46 4.82 -17.93 -3.07
C MET A 46 6.09 -18.79 -2.99
N SER A 47 7.25 -18.16 -2.83
CA SER A 47 8.54 -18.87 -2.71
C SER A 47 8.60 -19.73 -1.44
N LEU A 48 8.14 -19.19 -0.30
CA LEU A 48 8.05 -19.92 0.96
C LEU A 48 7.08 -21.10 0.85
N HIS A 49 5.91 -20.85 0.26
CA HIS A 49 4.88 -21.85 0.09
C HIS A 49 5.36 -23.01 -0.80
N ARG A 50 5.95 -22.71 -1.96
CA ARG A 50 6.48 -23.70 -2.91
C ARG A 50 7.59 -24.55 -2.29
N ASN A 51 8.51 -23.92 -1.55
CA ASN A 51 9.60 -24.64 -0.89
C ASN A 51 9.09 -25.58 0.21
N ARG A 52 8.08 -25.17 0.98
CA ARG A 52 7.44 -26.03 1.99
C ARG A 52 6.74 -27.22 1.36
N ALA A 53 5.94 -26.98 0.32
CA ALA A 53 5.25 -28.05 -0.40
C ALA A 53 6.25 -29.09 -0.93
N TYR A 54 7.37 -28.62 -1.49
CA TYR A 54 8.45 -29.49 -1.95
C TYR A 54 9.14 -30.25 -0.81
N ASN A 55 9.49 -29.59 0.31
CA ASN A 55 10.12 -30.26 1.46
C ASN A 55 9.20 -31.31 2.09
N ASN A 56 7.90 -31.03 2.20
CA ASN A 56 6.92 -31.98 2.70
C ASN A 56 6.80 -33.20 1.77
N TYR A 57 6.77 -32.97 0.45
CA TYR A 57 6.77 -34.03 -0.55
C TYR A 57 8.02 -34.93 -0.44
N LEU A 58 9.21 -34.34 -0.33
CA LEU A 58 10.45 -35.12 -0.14
C LEU A 58 10.45 -35.96 1.14
N ARG A 59 9.93 -35.42 2.26
CA ARG A 59 9.80 -36.18 3.52
C ARG A 59 8.83 -37.36 3.39
N THR A 60 7.79 -37.24 2.57
CA THR A 60 6.85 -38.35 2.33
C THR A 60 7.41 -39.43 1.43
N LEU A 61 8.31 -39.12 0.48
CA LEU A 61 9.02 -40.16 -0.28
C LEU A 61 9.87 -41.07 0.64
N ALA A 62 10.30 -40.56 1.80
CA ALA A 62 10.98 -41.34 2.82
C ALA A 62 10.02 -42.18 3.71
N ASN A 63 8.70 -41.98 3.64
CA ASN A 63 7.67 -42.68 4.44
C ASN A 63 6.46 -43.10 3.57
N PRO A 64 6.42 -44.33 3.03
CA PRO A 64 5.49 -44.74 1.97
C PRO A 64 4.01 -44.93 2.39
N HIS A 65 3.65 -44.70 3.66
CA HIS A 65 2.29 -44.92 4.17
C HIS A 65 1.50 -43.65 4.49
N GLY A 66 2.08 -42.46 4.27
CA GLY A 66 1.41 -41.18 4.52
C GLY A 66 0.74 -40.63 3.26
N GLY A 67 -0.57 -40.80 3.13
CA GLY A 67 -1.33 -40.12 2.08
C GLY A 67 -1.44 -38.63 2.36
N LEU A 68 -0.77 -37.79 1.58
CA LEU A 68 -1.00 -36.33 1.54
C LEU A 68 -0.56 -35.73 0.18
N PRO A 69 -1.02 -34.50 -0.14
CA PRO A 69 -1.16 -34.05 -1.51
C PRO A 69 0.16 -33.75 -2.23
N SER A 70 0.18 -33.99 -3.53
CA SER A 70 1.20 -33.49 -4.46
C SER A 70 1.44 -31.98 -4.25
N PRO A 71 2.66 -31.45 -4.47
CA PRO A 71 2.94 -30.02 -4.42
C PRO A 71 1.92 -29.15 -5.16
N ALA A 72 1.34 -29.67 -6.25
CA ALA A 72 0.27 -29.01 -7.01
C ALA A 72 -1.00 -28.73 -6.20
N VAL A 73 -1.40 -29.65 -5.31
CA VAL A 73 -2.63 -29.48 -4.51
C VAL A 73 -2.41 -28.47 -3.38
N THR A 74 -1.21 -28.44 -2.79
CA THR A 74 -0.87 -27.40 -1.80
C THR A 74 -0.86 -26.03 -2.47
N GLU A 75 -0.32 -25.91 -3.69
CA GLU A 75 -0.29 -24.68 -4.46
C GLU A 75 -1.69 -24.15 -4.80
N ILE A 76 -2.62 -25.04 -5.14
CA ILE A 76 -4.04 -24.72 -5.34
C ILE A 76 -4.71 -24.21 -4.05
N ALA A 77 -4.41 -24.82 -2.90
CA ALA A 77 -4.98 -24.39 -1.62
C ALA A 77 -4.47 -22.99 -1.21
N TYR A 78 -3.19 -22.69 -1.47
CA TYR A 78 -2.62 -21.38 -1.19
C TYR A 78 -3.15 -20.28 -2.10
N ALA A 79 -3.30 -20.56 -3.40
CA ALA A 79 -3.92 -19.62 -4.34
C ALA A 79 -5.36 -19.24 -3.93
N LYS A 80 -6.06 -20.14 -3.22
CA LYS A 80 -7.39 -19.91 -2.65
C LYS A 80 -7.38 -19.25 -1.27
N SER A 81 -6.23 -19.04 -0.66
CA SER A 81 -6.14 -18.43 0.67
C SER A 81 -6.53 -16.94 0.63
N GLN A 82 -7.19 -16.46 1.69
CA GLN A 82 -7.56 -15.05 1.82
C GLN A 82 -6.34 -14.11 1.75
N GLN A 83 -5.23 -14.51 2.35
CA GLN A 83 -3.98 -13.73 2.31
C GLN A 83 -3.46 -13.57 0.88
N HIS A 84 -3.52 -14.62 0.06
CA HIS A 84 -3.12 -14.54 -1.34
C HIS A 84 -4.05 -13.61 -2.14
N GLN A 85 -5.36 -13.72 -1.93
CA GLN A 85 -6.34 -12.85 -2.59
C GLN A 85 -6.13 -11.38 -2.23
N GLN A 86 -5.90 -11.07 -0.95
CA GLN A 86 -5.66 -9.70 -0.52
C GLN A 86 -4.40 -9.10 -1.15
N ILE A 87 -3.29 -9.84 -1.22
CA ILE A 87 -2.07 -9.37 -1.90
C ILE A 87 -2.31 -9.14 -3.40
N LEU A 88 -3.08 -10.01 -4.06
CA LEU A 88 -3.44 -9.81 -5.47
C LEU A 88 -4.33 -8.58 -5.67
N ASP A 89 -5.26 -8.33 -4.75
CA ASP A 89 -6.12 -7.16 -4.80
C ASP A 89 -5.33 -5.87 -4.59
N ASP A 90 -4.35 -5.87 -3.69
CA ASP A 90 -3.43 -4.74 -3.49
C ASP A 90 -2.59 -4.46 -4.75
N ILE A 91 -2.07 -5.51 -5.41
CA ILE A 91 -1.31 -5.37 -6.68
C ILE A 91 -2.19 -4.79 -7.79
N LYS A 92 -3.43 -5.26 -7.90
CA LYS A 92 -4.39 -4.70 -8.87
C LYS A 92 -4.69 -3.25 -8.55
N LEU A 93 -4.95 -2.94 -7.28
CA LEU A 93 -5.23 -1.59 -6.84
C LEU A 93 -4.04 -0.65 -7.09
N GLU A 94 -2.81 -1.12 -6.91
CA GLU A 94 -1.59 -0.37 -7.22
C GLU A 94 -1.51 -0.05 -8.71
N SER A 95 -1.73 -1.06 -9.56
CA SER A 95 -1.76 -0.87 -11.01
C SER A 95 -2.87 0.10 -11.45
N ASP A 96 -4.06 -0.02 -10.85
CA ASP A 96 -5.18 0.88 -11.12
C ASP A 96 -4.83 2.31 -10.69
N LEU A 97 -4.23 2.49 -9.51
CA LEU A 97 -3.83 3.80 -8.98
C LEU A 97 -2.72 4.47 -9.81
N GLN A 98 -1.76 3.69 -10.33
CA GLN A 98 -0.75 4.18 -11.27
C GLN A 98 -1.38 4.74 -12.55
N ASN A 99 -2.46 4.14 -13.02
CA ASN A 99 -3.20 4.61 -14.19
C ASN A 99 -4.08 5.82 -13.85
N ALA A 100 -4.64 5.87 -12.64
CA ALA A 100 -5.53 6.94 -12.20
C ALA A 100 -4.91 8.34 -12.31
N VAL A 101 -3.61 8.46 -12.01
CA VAL A 101 -2.84 9.71 -12.15
C VAL A 101 -2.80 10.20 -13.60
N ARG A 102 -2.75 9.29 -14.59
CA ARG A 102 -2.70 9.63 -16.02
C ARG A 102 -4.06 9.79 -16.67
N ASN A 103 -5.09 9.13 -16.13
CA ASN A 103 -6.40 8.98 -16.76
C ASN A 103 -7.47 9.96 -16.24
N SER A 104 -7.07 10.98 -15.46
CA SER A 104 -8.00 11.94 -14.85
C SER A 104 -9.07 11.27 -13.96
N GLU A 105 -8.69 10.21 -13.25
CA GLU A 105 -9.58 9.48 -12.33
C GLU A 105 -9.51 10.05 -10.91
N LEU A 106 -8.49 10.88 -10.65
CA LEU A 106 -8.29 11.60 -9.40
C LEU A 106 -8.97 12.97 -9.47
N PHE A 107 -9.56 13.39 -8.36
CA PHE A 107 -10.16 14.72 -8.23
C PHE A 107 -10.04 15.24 -6.81
N LEU A 108 -10.06 16.56 -6.65
CA LEU A 108 -10.05 17.22 -5.36
C LEU A 108 -11.47 17.60 -4.96
N VAL A 109 -11.81 17.36 -3.69
CA VAL A 109 -12.96 17.99 -3.04
C VAL A 109 -12.47 18.92 -1.95
N TYR A 110 -13.25 19.95 -1.64
CA TYR A 110 -12.85 21.02 -0.74
C TYR A 110 -13.75 21.06 0.48
N GLN A 111 -13.15 20.89 1.66
CA GLN A 111 -13.87 21.01 2.92
C GLN A 111 -13.69 22.43 3.49
N PRO A 112 -14.77 23.21 3.73
CA PRO A 112 -14.64 24.56 4.27
C PRO A 112 -14.07 24.60 5.68
N LEU A 113 -13.17 25.55 5.93
CA LEU A 113 -12.64 25.89 7.25
C LEU A 113 -13.28 27.18 7.73
N LEU A 114 -13.84 27.18 8.94
CA LEU A 114 -14.62 28.28 9.49
C LEU A 114 -13.87 28.97 10.63
N ASN A 115 -13.93 30.30 10.66
CA ASN A 115 -13.65 31.05 11.88
C ASN A 115 -14.85 30.90 12.84
N LEU A 116 -14.62 30.30 14.01
CA LEU A 116 -15.71 30.01 14.95
C LEU A 116 -16.35 31.26 15.56
N SER A 117 -15.61 32.36 15.69
CA SER A 117 -16.13 33.61 16.26
C SER A 117 -17.02 34.37 15.28
N THR A 118 -16.69 34.34 13.99
CA THR A 118 -17.41 35.10 12.96
C THR A 118 -18.34 34.25 12.10
N GLY A 119 -18.19 32.93 12.12
CA GLY A 119 -18.89 32.00 11.24
C GLY A 119 -18.47 32.09 9.77
N LYS A 120 -17.49 32.94 9.43
CA LYS A 120 -17.02 33.13 8.05
C LYS A 120 -16.08 31.99 7.64
N ILE A 121 -16.15 31.59 6.37
CA ILE A 121 -15.16 30.68 5.77
C ILE A 121 -13.85 31.45 5.63
N ILE A 122 -12.75 30.84 6.09
CA ILE A 122 -11.39 31.41 6.03
C ILE A 122 -10.48 30.66 5.07
N GLY A 123 -10.85 29.44 4.68
CA GLY A 123 -10.02 28.57 3.86
C GLY A 123 -10.75 27.29 3.51
N PHE A 124 -10.08 26.42 2.75
CA PHE A 124 -10.54 25.05 2.50
C PHE A 124 -9.42 24.06 2.78
N GLU A 125 -9.78 22.83 3.12
CA GLU A 125 -8.87 21.69 3.02
C GLU A 125 -9.09 20.96 1.70
N SER A 126 -8.03 20.76 0.93
CA SER A 126 -8.04 19.94 -0.27
C SER A 126 -7.99 18.46 0.11
N LEU A 127 -8.98 17.70 -0.32
CA LEU A 127 -9.11 16.29 -0.01
C LEU A 127 -9.14 15.49 -1.32
N LEU A 128 -8.12 14.65 -1.51
CA LEU A 128 -8.04 13.80 -2.69
C LEU A 128 -9.14 12.73 -2.69
N ARG A 129 -9.73 12.51 -3.85
CA ARG A 129 -10.70 11.45 -4.13
C ARG A 129 -10.31 10.73 -5.41
N TRP A 130 -10.68 9.46 -5.47
CA TRP A 130 -10.42 8.61 -6.61
C TRP A 130 -11.69 7.92 -7.06
N GLN A 131 -12.09 8.23 -8.30
CA GLN A 131 -13.18 7.56 -8.99
C GLN A 131 -12.57 6.49 -9.92
N CYS A 132 -12.40 5.28 -9.40
CA CYS A 132 -11.91 4.16 -10.17
C CYS A 132 -13.01 3.65 -11.13
N PRO A 133 -12.75 3.49 -12.43
CA PRO A 133 -13.75 3.00 -13.38
C PRO A 133 -14.35 1.64 -13.01
N GLN A 134 -13.54 0.76 -12.42
CA GLN A 134 -13.93 -0.61 -12.09
C GLN A 134 -14.51 -0.75 -10.67
N ARG A 135 -14.12 0.15 -9.75
CA ARG A 135 -14.44 0.02 -8.31
C ARG A 135 -15.37 1.13 -7.79
N GLY A 136 -15.63 2.15 -8.59
CA GLY A 136 -16.35 3.35 -8.15
C GLY A 136 -15.48 4.23 -7.26
N LEU A 137 -16.10 4.91 -6.29
CA LEU A 137 -15.40 5.79 -5.36
C LEU A 137 -14.59 4.95 -4.36
N VAL A 138 -13.26 5.03 -4.46
CA VAL A 138 -12.36 4.26 -3.59
C VAL A 138 -12.08 5.04 -2.31
N SER A 139 -12.05 4.34 -1.18
CA SER A 139 -11.78 4.96 0.13
C SER A 139 -10.38 5.60 0.18
N PRO A 140 -10.25 6.87 0.60
CA PRO A 140 -8.96 7.53 0.80
C PRO A 140 -8.01 6.75 1.70
N GLN A 141 -8.52 6.15 2.78
CA GLN A 141 -7.69 5.38 3.70
C GLN A 141 -7.00 4.20 3.01
N GLN A 142 -7.67 3.58 2.04
CA GLN A 142 -7.15 2.42 1.33
C GLN A 142 -6.08 2.81 0.31
N PHE A 143 -6.37 3.77 -0.58
CA PHE A 143 -5.45 4.09 -1.66
C PHE A 143 -4.29 5.00 -1.21
N ILE A 144 -4.46 5.82 -0.16
CA ILE A 144 -3.37 6.66 0.37
C ILE A 144 -2.31 5.77 1.02
N ALA A 145 -2.70 4.80 1.85
CA ALA A 145 -1.75 3.86 2.45
C ALA A 145 -0.95 3.10 1.38
N LEU A 146 -1.64 2.63 0.33
CA LEU A 146 -0.98 1.98 -0.80
C LEU A 146 -0.04 2.92 -1.56
N ALA A 147 -0.44 4.17 -1.79
CA ALA A 147 0.39 5.18 -2.45
C ALA A 147 1.67 5.47 -1.65
N GLU A 148 1.56 5.49 -0.32
CA GLU A 148 2.71 5.65 0.56
C GLU A 148 3.66 4.47 0.47
N GLU A 149 3.16 3.23 0.54
CA GLU A 149 3.96 2.00 0.40
C GLU A 149 4.71 1.95 -0.94
N THR A 150 4.05 2.39 -2.02
CA THR A 150 4.51 2.24 -3.42
C THR A 150 5.18 3.50 -3.99
N THR A 151 5.43 4.53 -3.17
CA THR A 151 5.99 5.84 -3.57
C THR A 151 5.15 6.65 -4.58
N LEU A 152 3.99 6.14 -5.00
CA LEU A 152 3.04 6.88 -5.84
C LEU A 152 2.53 8.14 -5.16
N ILE A 153 2.60 8.20 -3.83
CA ILE A 153 2.26 9.39 -3.05
C ILE A 153 3.08 10.62 -3.48
N LEU A 154 4.31 10.44 -3.99
CA LEU A 154 5.13 11.54 -4.48
C LEU A 154 4.50 12.14 -5.74
N THR A 155 4.24 11.31 -6.75
CA THR A 155 3.63 11.75 -8.03
C THR A 155 2.21 12.29 -7.82
N MET A 156 1.43 11.66 -6.93
CA MET A 156 0.10 12.16 -6.57
C MET A 156 0.19 13.48 -5.80
N GLY A 157 1.21 13.64 -4.96
CA GLY A 157 1.49 14.86 -4.23
C GLY A 157 1.73 16.07 -5.13
N ASP A 158 2.56 15.91 -6.16
CA ASP A 158 2.81 16.94 -7.17
C ASP A 158 1.50 17.33 -7.88
N TRP A 159 0.72 16.32 -8.29
CA TRP A 159 -0.59 16.53 -8.91
C TRP A 159 -1.55 17.29 -7.99
N ILE A 160 -1.64 16.92 -6.70
CA ILE A 160 -2.49 17.60 -5.71
C ILE A 160 -2.06 19.06 -5.55
N LEU A 161 -0.76 19.34 -5.45
CA LEU A 161 -0.22 20.69 -5.28
C LEU A 161 -0.57 21.57 -6.48
N GLU A 162 -0.32 21.08 -7.69
CA GLU A 162 -0.63 21.81 -8.92
C GLU A 162 -2.13 22.15 -9.01
N HIS A 163 -3.00 21.18 -8.77
CA HIS A 163 -4.45 21.37 -8.86
C HIS A 163 -4.99 22.28 -7.75
N SER A 164 -4.49 22.13 -6.52
CA SER A 164 -4.89 22.97 -5.39
C SER A 164 -4.47 24.43 -5.59
N CYS A 165 -3.27 24.69 -6.13
CA CYS A 165 -2.82 26.04 -6.44
C CYS A 165 -3.65 26.67 -7.58
N ALA A 166 -3.96 25.90 -8.62
CA ALA A 166 -4.82 26.36 -9.70
C ALA A 166 -6.24 26.68 -9.21
N ASP A 167 -6.80 25.83 -8.34
CA ASP A 167 -8.11 26.05 -7.74
C ASP A 167 -8.12 27.25 -6.78
N LEU A 168 -7.06 27.46 -5.99
CA LEU A 168 -6.92 28.65 -5.15
C LEU A 168 -6.99 29.92 -6.00
N ARG A 169 -6.25 29.97 -7.12
CA ARG A 169 -6.31 31.13 -8.02
C ARG A 169 -7.71 31.34 -8.59
N ARG A 170 -8.36 30.26 -9.04
CA ARG A 170 -9.73 30.32 -9.57
C ARG A 170 -10.72 30.84 -8.53
N PHE A 171 -10.60 30.41 -7.28
CA PHE A 171 -11.47 30.88 -6.20
C PHE A 171 -11.23 32.36 -5.88
N GLN A 172 -9.97 32.81 -5.87
CA GLN A 172 -9.63 34.23 -5.72
C GLN A 172 -10.27 35.07 -6.83
N ASP A 173 -10.18 34.64 -8.10
CA ASP A 173 -10.78 35.37 -9.23
C ASP A 173 -12.29 35.55 -9.11
N GLN A 174 -12.95 34.49 -8.66
CA GLN A 174 -14.40 34.51 -8.46
C GLN A 174 -14.78 35.44 -7.30
N LEU A 175 -14.03 35.42 -6.19
CA LEU A 175 -14.30 36.27 -5.04
C LEU A 175 -14.02 37.76 -5.31
N ASP A 176 -12.94 38.05 -6.04
CA ASP A 176 -12.60 39.41 -6.48
C ASP A 176 -13.70 39.99 -7.38
N SER A 177 -14.25 39.18 -8.28
CA SER A 177 -15.35 39.59 -9.18
C SER A 177 -16.67 39.90 -8.46
N LEU A 178 -16.83 39.39 -7.23
CA LEU A 178 -18.05 39.54 -6.43
C LEU A 178 -17.96 40.67 -5.40
N GLU A 179 -16.87 41.46 -5.40
CA GLU A 179 -16.56 42.50 -4.39
C GLU A 179 -16.62 41.98 -2.94
N GLN A 180 -16.44 40.66 -2.74
CA GLN A 180 -16.48 39.97 -1.45
C GLN A 180 -15.09 39.61 -0.93
N ALA A 181 -14.03 40.13 -1.55
CA ALA A 181 -12.64 39.87 -1.22
C ALA A 181 -12.19 40.62 0.05
N ASP A 182 -12.75 40.23 1.20
CA ASP A 182 -12.45 40.85 2.50
C ASP A 182 -11.40 40.04 3.30
N GLY A 183 -10.65 39.14 2.65
CA GLY A 183 -9.68 38.30 3.36
C GLY A 183 -8.75 37.48 2.49
N ASN A 184 -7.55 37.23 3.03
CA ASN A 184 -6.56 36.33 2.46
C ASN A 184 -7.06 34.89 2.59
N PHE A 185 -7.51 34.31 1.48
CA PHE A 185 -8.00 32.94 1.41
C PHE A 185 -6.84 31.94 1.26
N PHE A 186 -6.96 30.75 1.85
CA PHE A 186 -5.97 29.68 1.71
C PHE A 186 -6.60 28.31 1.44
N ILE A 187 -5.81 27.43 0.83
CA ILE A 187 -6.12 26.00 0.71
C ILE A 187 -5.05 25.23 1.49
N SER A 188 -5.48 24.44 2.47
CA SER A 188 -4.65 23.48 3.21
C SER A 188 -4.49 22.21 2.38
N ILE A 189 -3.25 21.74 2.24
CA ILE A 189 -2.90 20.55 1.47
C ILE A 189 -2.26 19.52 2.39
N ASN A 190 -2.74 18.28 2.31
CA ASN A 190 -2.18 17.17 3.07
C ASN A 190 -0.90 16.67 2.39
N ILE A 191 0.19 16.57 3.15
CA ILE A 191 1.50 16.12 2.67
C ILE A 191 1.93 14.90 3.48
N SER A 192 2.27 13.81 2.78
CA SER A 192 2.81 12.60 3.40
C SER A 192 4.23 12.81 3.89
N VAL A 193 4.62 12.13 4.98
CA VAL A 193 5.98 12.17 5.53
C VAL A 193 7.03 11.79 4.48
N ARG A 194 6.70 10.89 3.54
CA ARG A 194 7.60 10.48 2.46
C ARG A 194 7.92 11.60 1.47
N GLN A 195 7.08 12.64 1.37
CA GLN A 195 7.34 13.79 0.50
C GLN A 195 8.34 14.79 1.08
N PHE A 196 8.71 14.66 2.36
CA PHE A 196 9.73 15.49 3.02
C PHE A 196 11.12 14.86 3.06
N GLN A 197 11.29 13.64 2.55
CA GLN A 197 12.56 12.89 2.52
C GLN A 197 13.25 13.07 1.17
#